data_AF-A0A5K3FGP1-F1
#
_entry.id   AF-A0A5K3FGP1-F1
#
_cell.length_a   1.000
_cell.length_b   1.000
_cell.length_c   1.000
_cell.angle_alpha   90.00
_cell.angle_beta   90.00
_cell.angle_gamma   90.00
#
_symmetry.space_group_name_H-M   'P 1'
#
loop_
_entity.id
_entity.type
_entity.pdbx_description
1 polymer ?
#
loop_
_entity_poly.entity_id
_entity_poly.type
_entity_poly.pdbx_seq_one_letter_code
_entity_poly.pdbx_strand_id
1 'polypeptide(L)'
;MNAPAAFESFLLTEGEKKVFVEKDTHVPHAAIFTLNREDHTLGNMITRQLLKDPRVLFAGYKVPHPLEHRIVIRVQTSPTVTPLEVFSSAIKDLISEISNIEEQFRVGSCYFNNQSKLLVCRQLRWSNQPPCKYIFLLIITLIDCSSSSKFTVVKKTPVWF
;
A
#
# COMPACT_ATOMS: atom_id res chain seq x y z
N MET A 1 26.14 28.92 -11.96
CA MET A 1 24.69 28.75 -12.22
C MET A 1 24.00 28.76 -10.86
N ASN A 2 22.90 29.50 -10.67
CA ASN A 2 22.23 29.68 -9.36
C ASN A 2 21.13 28.63 -9.09
N ALA A 3 21.34 27.38 -9.53
CA ALA A 3 20.37 26.31 -9.34
C ALA A 3 20.84 25.43 -8.17
N PRO A 4 19.98 25.14 -7.19
CA PRO A 4 20.31 24.19 -6.13
C PRO A 4 20.51 22.79 -6.72
N ALA A 5 21.21 21.93 -5.98
CA ALA A 5 21.40 20.55 -6.40
C ALA A 5 20.12 19.72 -6.20
N ALA A 6 19.86 18.77 -7.09
CA ALA A 6 18.62 17.97 -7.06
C ALA A 6 18.42 17.17 -5.76
N PHE A 7 19.50 16.73 -5.12
CA PHE A 7 19.44 15.94 -3.88
C PHE A 7 18.99 16.75 -2.66
N GLU A 8 19.08 18.08 -2.71
CA GLU A 8 18.65 18.95 -1.62
C GLU A 8 17.14 18.85 -1.37
N SER A 9 16.36 18.32 -2.32
CA SER A 9 14.91 18.16 -2.16
C SER A 9 14.53 17.14 -1.09
N PHE A 10 15.24 16.00 -1.02
CA PHE A 10 14.89 14.88 -0.14
C PHE A 10 15.94 14.60 0.95
N LEU A 11 17.18 15.03 0.77
CA LEU A 11 18.27 14.75 1.70
C LEU A 11 18.30 15.79 2.82
N LEU A 12 18.36 15.33 4.07
CA LEU A 12 18.44 16.20 5.24
C LEU A 12 19.88 16.68 5.43
N THR A 13 20.02 17.96 5.75
CA THR A 13 21.33 18.54 6.10
C THR A 13 21.78 18.08 7.48
N GLU A 14 23.10 18.07 7.73
CA GLU A 14 23.66 17.64 9.01
C GLU A 14 23.16 18.55 10.14
N GLY A 15 22.35 18.00 11.06
CA GLY A 15 21.76 18.72 12.19
C GLY A 15 20.26 19.03 12.05
N GLU A 16 19.66 18.79 10.89
CA GLU A 16 18.22 18.99 10.65
C GLU A 16 17.41 17.76 11.08
N LYS A 17 16.32 17.94 11.84
CA LYS A 17 15.40 16.84 12.19
C LYS A 17 14.31 16.72 11.12
N LYS A 18 13.83 15.51 10.88
CA LYS A 18 12.75 15.27 9.92
C LYS A 18 11.42 15.87 10.36
N VAL A 19 11.10 15.74 11.65
CA VAL A 19 9.82 16.13 12.23
C VAL A 19 10.06 17.08 13.40
N PHE A 20 9.38 18.22 13.37
CA PHE A 20 9.30 19.17 14.46
C PHE A 20 7.84 19.31 14.90
N VAL A 21 7.60 19.25 16.20
CA VAL A 21 6.26 19.35 16.79
C VAL A 21 6.19 20.58 17.66
N GLU A 22 5.24 21.45 17.36
CA GLU A 22 4.95 22.67 18.11
C GLU A 22 3.48 22.64 18.56
N LYS A 23 3.21 23.06 19.80
CA LYS A 23 1.84 23.21 20.28
C LYS A 23 1.35 24.60 19.91
N ASP A 24 0.16 24.69 19.31
CA ASP A 24 -0.42 25.99 18.95
C ASP A 24 -0.88 26.72 20.22
N THR A 25 -0.62 28.02 20.29
CA THR A 25 -1.01 28.87 21.42
C THR A 25 -2.37 29.52 21.21
N HIS A 26 -2.84 29.62 19.97
CA HIS A 26 -4.08 30.33 19.65
C HIS A 26 -5.34 29.49 19.85
N VAL A 27 -5.23 28.17 19.66
CA VAL A 27 -6.37 27.24 19.66
C VAL A 27 -6.07 26.09 20.62
N PRO A 28 -6.98 25.75 21.55
CA PRO A 28 -6.77 24.64 22.47
C PRO A 28 -6.78 23.30 21.71
N HIS A 29 -6.00 22.34 22.21
CA HIS A 29 -5.88 20.99 21.63
C HIS A 29 -5.45 20.98 20.15
N ALA A 30 -4.66 21.97 19.74
CA ALA A 30 -4.07 22.03 18.41
C ALA A 30 -2.55 21.85 18.45
N ALA A 31 -2.02 21.16 17.44
CA ALA A 31 -0.59 20.99 17.23
C ALA A 31 -0.23 21.28 15.77
N ILE A 32 0.97 21.82 15.59
CA ILE A 32 1.59 22.13 14.31
C ILE A 32 2.76 21.17 14.14
N PHE A 33 2.67 20.33 13.12
CA PHE A 33 3.71 19.41 12.71
C PHE A 33 4.42 19.99 11.49
N THR A 34 5.72 20.21 11.63
CA THR A 34 6.60 20.59 10.53
C THR A 34 7.36 19.36 10.07
N LEU A 35 7.22 18.99 8.80
CA LEU A 35 8.02 17.94 8.17
C LEU A 35 8.96 18.56 7.14
N ASN A 36 10.24 18.29 7.29
CA ASN A 36 11.27 18.82 6.42
C ASN A 36 11.60 17.81 5.30
N ARG A 37 11.97 18.33 4.13
CA ARG A 37 12.29 17.56 2.92
C ARG A 37 11.14 16.65 2.51
N GLU A 38 9.93 17.17 2.51
CA GLU A 38 8.70 16.47 2.12
C GLU A 38 7.80 17.39 1.32
N ASP A 39 6.99 16.79 0.45
CA ASP A 39 6.13 17.49 -0.49
C ASP A 39 4.64 17.19 -0.25
N HIS A 40 3.79 17.69 -1.15
CA HIS A 40 2.34 17.48 -1.16
C HIS A 40 1.92 16.00 -1.18
N THR A 41 2.79 15.10 -1.65
CA THR A 41 2.54 13.65 -1.70
C THR A 41 2.21 13.10 -0.31
N LEU A 42 3.08 13.36 0.66
CA LEU A 42 2.89 12.94 2.04
C LEU A 42 1.84 13.81 2.74
N GLY A 43 1.89 15.13 2.53
CA GLY A 43 0.95 16.06 3.16
C GLY A 43 -0.51 15.75 2.85
N ASN A 44 -0.83 15.48 1.58
CA ASN A 44 -2.19 15.14 1.15
C ASN A 44 -2.65 13.79 1.71
N MET A 45 -1.76 12.78 1.70
CA MET A 45 -2.07 11.45 2.20
C MET A 45 -2.44 11.47 3.69
N ILE A 46 -1.61 12.12 4.52
CA ILE A 46 -1.84 12.21 5.97
C ILE A 46 -3.10 13.02 6.26
N THR A 47 -3.25 14.19 5.62
CA THR A 47 -4.42 15.05 5.85
C THR A 47 -5.72 14.33 5.51
N ARG A 48 -5.73 13.56 4.42
CA ARG A 48 -6.90 12.78 4.04
C ARG A 48 -7.23 11.68 5.03
N GLN A 49 -6.23 11.03 5.63
CA GLN A 49 -6.47 10.05 6.69
C GLN A 49 -7.01 10.69 7.97
N LEU A 50 -6.43 11.82 8.38
CA LEU A 50 -6.86 12.54 9.58
C LEU A 50 -8.33 12.99 9.49
N LEU A 51 -8.77 13.41 8.30
CA LEU A 51 -10.17 13.79 8.07
C LEU A 51 -11.15 12.61 8.10
N LYS A 52 -10.68 11.36 8.02
CA LYS A 52 -11.55 10.18 8.20
C LYS A 52 -11.94 9.96 9.68
N ASP A 53 -11.14 10.45 10.62
CA ASP A 53 -11.36 10.25 12.05
C ASP A 53 -12.34 11.30 12.61
N PRO A 54 -13.50 10.92 13.19
CA PRO A 54 -14.48 11.86 13.72
C PRO A 54 -13.98 12.64 14.95
N ARG A 55 -12.88 12.22 15.58
CA ARG A 55 -12.27 12.92 16.73
C ARG A 55 -11.49 14.16 16.31
N VAL A 56 -11.18 14.29 15.02
CA VAL A 56 -10.46 15.44 14.44
C VAL A 56 -11.47 16.52 14.07
N LEU A 57 -11.25 17.72 14.59
CA LEU A 57 -12.07 18.89 14.27
C LEU A 57 -11.54 19.62 13.03
N PHE A 58 -10.21 19.69 12.92
CA PHE A 58 -9.55 20.33 11.80
C PHE A 58 -8.25 19.61 11.47
N ALA A 59 -8.02 19.34 10.19
CA ALA A 59 -6.75 18.89 9.67
C ALA A 59 -6.49 19.59 8.33
N GLY A 60 -5.32 20.17 8.18
CA GLY A 60 -4.90 20.82 6.95
C GLY A 60 -3.40 20.97 6.89
N TYR A 61 -2.87 21.06 5.68
CA TYR A 61 -1.45 21.28 5.47
C TYR A 61 -1.22 22.42 4.47
N LYS A 62 -0.04 23.03 4.56
CA LYS A 62 0.42 24.03 3.61
C LYS A 62 1.92 23.88 3.37
N VAL A 63 2.33 24.24 2.17
CA VAL A 63 3.73 24.47 1.81
C VAL A 63 3.97 25.99 1.95
N PRO A 64 4.93 26.44 2.77
CA PRO A 64 5.15 27.86 3.02
C PRO A 64 5.64 28.57 1.76
N HIS A 65 6.53 27.92 1.00
CA HIS A 65 7.03 28.42 -0.26
C HIS A 65 7.41 27.26 -1.19
N PRO A 66 7.08 27.28 -2.49
CA PRO A 66 7.35 26.15 -3.40
C PRO A 66 8.82 25.78 -3.58
N LEU A 67 9.77 26.71 -3.37
CA LEU A 67 11.21 26.41 -3.45
C LEU A 67 11.76 25.78 -2.16
N GLU A 68 11.00 25.81 -1.07
CA GLU A 68 11.36 25.19 0.19
C GLU A 68 10.64 23.85 0.33
N HIS A 69 11.40 22.77 0.40
CA HIS A 69 10.86 21.43 0.64
C HIS A 69 10.52 21.25 2.12
N ARG A 70 9.44 21.87 2.57
CA ARG A 70 8.92 21.74 3.93
C ARG A 70 7.40 21.80 3.89
N ILE A 71 6.75 20.93 4.63
CA ILE A 71 5.30 20.97 4.83
C ILE A 71 4.97 21.26 6.29
N VAL A 72 3.93 22.06 6.48
CA VAL A 72 3.40 22.40 7.80
C VAL A 72 1.98 21.87 7.88
N ILE A 73 1.74 20.88 8.73
CA ILE A 73 0.45 20.27 8.99
C ILE A 73 -0.07 20.82 10.31
N ARG A 74 -1.32 21.29 10.33
CA ARG A 74 -2.02 21.73 11.53
C ARG A 74 -3.16 20.76 11.82
N VAL A 75 -3.19 20.24 13.04
CA VAL A 75 -4.22 19.29 13.50
C VAL A 75 -4.85 19.84 14.77
N GLN A 76 -6.17 19.82 14.82
CA GLN A 76 -6.98 20.14 15.99
C GLN A 76 -7.89 18.96 16.30
N THR A 77 -7.87 18.52 17.54
CA THR A 77 -8.68 17.39 18.00
C THR A 77 -9.71 17.84 19.04
N SER A 78 -10.65 16.94 19.32
CA SER A 78 -11.51 17.06 20.50
C SER A 78 -10.66 17.04 21.79
N PRO A 79 -11.17 17.63 22.90
CA PRO A 79 -10.41 17.74 24.15
C PRO A 79 -10.09 16.39 24.81
N THR A 80 -10.76 15.31 24.40
CA THR A 80 -10.59 13.96 24.94
C THR A 80 -9.32 13.27 24.47
N VAL A 81 -8.77 13.66 23.32
CA VAL A 81 -7.61 13.00 22.70
C VAL A 81 -6.51 14.00 22.36
N THR A 82 -5.26 13.55 22.40
CA THR A 82 -4.14 14.40 22.03
C THR A 82 -3.90 14.36 20.51
N PRO A 83 -3.54 15.49 19.88
CA PRO A 83 -3.32 15.54 18.43
C PRO A 83 -2.15 14.64 17.99
N LEU A 84 -1.16 14.43 18.86
CA LEU A 84 -0.03 13.54 18.59
C LEU A 84 -0.46 12.06 18.48
N GLU A 85 -1.36 11.63 19.35
CA GLU A 85 -1.90 10.28 19.34
C GLU A 85 -2.71 10.01 18.08
N VAL A 86 -3.62 10.94 17.74
CA VAL A 86 -4.43 10.83 16.52
C VAL A 86 -3.55 10.82 15.27
N PHE A 87 -2.50 11.65 15.24
CA PHE A 87 -1.53 11.66 14.15
C PHE A 87 -0.80 10.33 14.00
N SER A 88 -0.38 9.73 15.11
CA SER A 88 0.29 8.41 15.10
C SER A 88 -0.65 7.28 14.70
N SER A 89 -1.92 7.35 15.13
CA SER A 89 -2.96 6.40 14.72
C SER A 89 -3.18 6.46 13.21
N ALA A 90 -3.37 7.65 12.66
CA ALA A 90 -3.59 7.85 11.24
C ALA A 90 -2.44 7.29 10.38
N ILE A 91 -1.19 7.45 10.81
CA ILE A 91 -0.04 6.87 10.10
C ILE A 91 -0.09 5.33 10.13
N LYS A 92 -0.41 4.72 11.27
CA LYS A 92 -0.52 3.25 11.36
C LYS A 92 -1.64 2.72 10.46
N ASP A 93 -2.78 3.42 10.43
CA ASP A 93 -3.90 3.06 9.57
C ASP A 93 -3.50 3.15 8.10
N LEU A 94 -2.80 4.22 7.69
CA LEU A 94 -2.26 4.35 6.32
C LEU A 94 -1.30 3.23 5.94
N ILE A 95 -0.38 2.84 6.84
CA ILE A 95 0.53 1.73 6.58
C ILE A 95 -0.26 0.43 6.36
N SER A 96 -1.28 0.17 7.18
CA SER A 96 -2.12 -1.02 7.03
C SER A 96 -2.93 -1.01 5.72
N GLU A 97 -3.45 0.14 5.30
CA GLU A 97 -4.16 0.30 4.02
C GLU A 97 -3.23 -0.01 2.84
N ILE A 98 -2.00 0.52 2.86
CA ILE A 98 -1.01 0.28 1.81
C ILE A 98 -0.57 -1.18 1.77
N SER A 99 -0.31 -1.81 2.91
CA SER A 99 0.06 -3.23 2.96
C SER A 99 -1.03 -4.14 2.40
N ASN A 100 -2.30 -3.85 2.69
CA ASN A 100 -3.43 -4.60 2.13
C ASN A 100 -3.50 -4.45 0.60
N ILE A 101 -3.28 -3.23 0.08
CA ILE A 101 -3.23 -2.98 -1.38
C ILE A 101 -2.07 -3.76 -2.02
N GLU A 102 -0.89 -3.79 -1.39
CA GLU A 102 0.26 -4.53 -1.88
C GLU A 102 -0.01 -6.03 -1.98
N GLU A 103 -0.63 -6.62 -0.95
CA GLU A 103 -1.01 -8.03 -0.93
C GLU A 103 -2.02 -8.36 -2.03
N GLN A 104 -3.08 -7.55 -2.17
CA GLN A 104 -4.09 -7.73 -3.22
C GLN A 104 -3.47 -7.60 -4.62
N PHE A 105 -2.57 -6.65 -4.81
CA PHE A 105 -1.88 -6.46 -6.08
C PHE A 105 -0.98 -7.66 -6.41
N ARG A 106 -0.25 -8.19 -5.42
CA ARG A 106 0.60 -9.39 -5.59
C ARG A 106 -0.22 -10.61 -5.99
N VAL A 107 -1.35 -10.83 -5.33
CA VAL A 107 -2.29 -11.91 -5.64
C VAL A 107 -2.85 -11.74 -7.05
N GLY A 108 -3.32 -10.54 -7.41
CA GLY A 108 -3.82 -10.24 -8.76
C GLY A 108 -2.79 -10.45 -9.87
N SER A 109 -1.54 -10.05 -9.63
CA SER A 109 -0.42 -10.26 -10.56
C SER A 109 -0.15 -11.75 -10.81
N CYS A 110 -0.26 -12.58 -9.77
CA CYS A 110 -0.12 -14.04 -9.90
C CYS A 110 -1.22 -14.64 -10.80
N TYR A 111 -2.48 -14.23 -10.62
CA TYR A 111 -3.59 -14.68 -11.47
C TYR A 111 -3.40 -14.27 -12.94
N PHE A 112 -2.94 -13.05 -13.21
CA PHE A 112 -2.69 -12.58 -14.58
C PHE A 112 -1.58 -13.38 -15.27
N ASN A 113 -0.46 -13.64 -14.58
CA ASN A 113 0.65 -14.41 -15.13
C ASN A 113 0.32 -15.91 -15.36
N ASN A 114 -0.63 -16.48 -14.61
CA ASN A 114 -1.08 -17.85 -14.83
C ASN A 114 -2.12 -17.94 -15.97
N GLN A 115 -2.94 -16.91 -16.18
CA GLN A 115 -3.89 -16.83 -17.30
C GLN A 115 -3.18 -16.72 -18.67
N SER A 116 -2.09 -15.96 -18.76
CA SER A 116 -1.30 -15.85 -20.01
C SER A 116 -0.64 -17.19 -20.40
N LYS A 117 -0.26 -18.03 -19.43
CA LYS A 117 0.20 -19.41 -19.69
C LYS A 117 -0.92 -20.37 -20.10
N LEU A 118 -2.11 -20.22 -19.51
CA LEU A 118 -3.28 -21.05 -19.87
C LEU A 118 -3.82 -20.75 -21.27
N LEU A 119 -3.76 -19.50 -21.73
CA LEU A 119 -4.16 -19.11 -23.09
C LEU A 119 -3.23 -19.70 -24.17
N VAL A 120 -1.91 -19.79 -23.91
CA VAL A 120 -0.96 -20.46 -24.84
C VAL A 120 -1.22 -21.97 -24.90
N CYS A 121 -1.55 -22.62 -23.77
CA CYS A 121 -1.94 -24.03 -23.77
C CYS A 121 -3.32 -24.29 -24.40
N ARG A 122 -4.23 -23.31 -24.42
CA ARG A 122 -5.53 -23.43 -25.09
C ARG A 122 -5.41 -23.30 -26.61
N GLN A 123 -4.50 -22.47 -27.12
CA GLN A 123 -4.26 -22.34 -28.56
C GLN A 123 -3.55 -23.56 -29.17
N LEU A 124 -2.65 -24.22 -28.42
CA LEU A 124 -1.94 -25.43 -28.87
C LEU A 124 -2.77 -26.74 -28.75
N ARG A 125 -3.95 -26.69 -28.14
CA ARG A 125 -4.91 -27.81 -28.13
C ARG A 125 -5.85 -27.82 -29.35
N TRP A 126 -5.87 -26.75 -30.14
CA TRP A 126 -6.66 -26.63 -31.38
C TRP A 126 -5.87 -26.95 -32.66
N SER A 127 -4.59 -27.30 -32.57
CA SER A 127 -3.78 -27.67 -33.75
C SER A 127 -3.60 -29.18 -33.92
N ASN A 128 -4.14 -30.02 -33.02
CA ASN A 128 -4.09 -31.48 -33.12
C ASN A 128 -5.46 -32.08 -32.78
N GLN A 129 -6.41 -31.89 -33.70
CA GLN A 129 -7.69 -32.58 -33.69
C GLN A 129 -7.63 -33.71 -34.74
N PRO A 130 -7.56 -35.00 -34.35
CA PRO A 130 -7.87 -36.06 -35.29
C PRO A 130 -9.37 -36.00 -35.63
N PRO A 131 -9.76 -36.26 -36.89
CA PRO A 131 -11.16 -36.30 -37.25
C PRO A 131 -11.84 -37.52 -36.62
N CYS A 132 -13.01 -37.28 -36.04
CA CYS A 132 -14.08 -38.26 -35.80
C CYS A 132 -13.91 -39.26 -34.64
N LYS A 133 -14.66 -39.03 -33.54
CA LYS A 133 -15.79 -39.86 -33.05
C LYS A 133 -15.90 -39.83 -31.52
N TYR A 134 -17.14 -39.77 -31.04
CA TYR A 134 -17.63 -39.97 -29.68
C TYR A 134 -17.67 -38.79 -28.68
N ILE A 135 -18.91 -38.37 -28.44
CA ILE A 135 -19.51 -37.85 -27.22
C ILE A 135 -18.92 -38.53 -25.97
N PHE A 136 -18.48 -37.77 -24.95
CA PHE A 136 -18.79 -38.03 -23.53
C PHE A 136 -18.33 -36.92 -22.56
N LEU A 137 -19.28 -36.47 -21.75
CA LEU A 137 -19.20 -35.90 -20.39
C LEU A 137 -18.15 -34.83 -20.01
N LEU A 138 -18.63 -33.59 -19.96
CA LEU A 138 -18.94 -32.86 -18.72
C LEU A 138 -18.20 -33.31 -17.44
N ILE A 139 -16.98 -32.82 -17.21
CA ILE A 139 -16.43 -32.55 -15.87
C ILE A 139 -15.60 -31.27 -15.94
N ILE A 140 -16.24 -30.13 -15.61
CA ILE A 140 -15.54 -28.94 -15.13
C ILE A 140 -15.37 -29.16 -13.63
N THR A 141 -14.26 -29.74 -13.21
CA THR A 141 -13.84 -29.66 -11.81
C THR A 141 -12.96 -28.42 -11.66
N LEU A 142 -13.55 -27.43 -10.99
CA LEU A 142 -12.86 -26.53 -10.09
C LEU A 142 -11.77 -27.31 -9.34
N ILE A 143 -10.51 -26.95 -9.56
CA ILE A 143 -9.43 -27.29 -8.63
C ILE A 143 -8.91 -25.98 -8.08
N ASP A 144 -9.28 -25.76 -6.83
CA ASP A 144 -8.80 -24.72 -5.94
C ASP A 144 -7.28 -24.62 -5.99
N CYS A 145 -6.82 -23.43 -6.37
CA CYS A 145 -5.45 -22.98 -6.16
C CYS A 145 -5.33 -22.53 -4.70
N SER A 146 -5.30 -23.49 -3.77
CA SER A 146 -5.06 -23.24 -2.35
C SER A 146 -3.94 -24.13 -1.82
N SER A 147 -2.99 -23.46 -1.16
CA SER A 147 -1.90 -24.01 -0.36
C SER A 147 -0.69 -24.59 -1.12
N SER A 148 0.23 -23.68 -1.42
CA SER A 148 1.66 -23.92 -1.15
C SER A 148 1.83 -24.37 0.31
N SER A 149 2.17 -25.65 0.53
CA SER A 149 3.26 -26.05 1.43
C SER A 149 3.36 -27.57 1.62
N LYS A 150 4.57 -28.09 1.36
CA LYS A 150 5.14 -29.38 1.85
C LYS A 150 4.56 -30.68 1.28
N PHE A 151 5.10 -31.10 0.14
CA PHE A 151 5.12 -32.52 -0.25
C PHE A 151 6.30 -33.23 0.43
N THR A 152 6.01 -34.12 1.38
CA THR A 152 6.95 -35.18 1.79
C THR A 152 6.58 -36.44 1.01
N VAL A 153 7.51 -36.94 0.20
CA VAL A 153 7.30 -38.13 -0.63
C VAL A 153 7.42 -39.38 0.25
N VAL A 154 6.29 -40.00 0.59
CA VAL A 154 6.28 -41.37 1.14
C VAL A 154 6.03 -42.33 -0.02
N LYS A 155 7.09 -43.02 -0.46
CA LYS A 155 6.97 -44.14 -1.39
C LYS A 155 6.36 -45.33 -0.66
N LYS A 156 5.17 -45.78 -1.07
CA LYS A 156 4.70 -47.15 -0.82
C LYS A 156 4.58 -47.88 -2.16
N THR A 157 5.39 -48.91 -2.33
CA THR A 157 5.29 -49.89 -3.42
C THR A 157 4.04 -50.76 -3.22
N PRO A 158 3.29 -51.11 -4.27
CA PRO A 158 2.19 -52.05 -4.16
C PRO A 158 2.71 -53.49 -4.14
N VAL A 159 2.27 -54.26 -3.14
CA VAL A 159 2.35 -55.72 -3.11
C VAL A 159 1.06 -56.25 -3.73
N TRP A 160 1.19 -57.12 -4.73
CA TRP A 160 0.07 -57.74 -5.43
C TRP A 160 -0.36 -59.03 -4.71
N PHE A 161 -1.66 -59.16 -4.48
CA PHE A 161 -2.39 -60.43 -4.39
C PHE A 161 -3.59 -60.34 -5.31
#